data_AF-A0A7X8T557-F1
#
_entry.id   AF-A0A7X8T557-F1
#
_cell.length_a   1.000
_cell.length_b   1.000
_cell.length_c   1.000
_cell.angle_alpha   90.00
_cell.angle_beta   90.00
_cell.angle_gamma   90.00
#
_symmetry.space_group_name_H-M   'P 1'
#
loop_
_entity.id
_entity.type
_entity.pdbx_description
1 polymer ?
#
loop_
_entity_poly.entity_id
_entity_poly.type
_entity_poly.pdbx_seq_one_letter_code
_entity_poly.pdbx_strand_id
1 'polypeptide(L)' 'MEKEQACLDALIEARLAAGGSSAIARSLGHLTPQAVLQWRAVPADRVLDVEKISGISRYRLRPDVFGLAPRSEEAA' A
#
# COMPACT_ATOMS: atom_id res chain seq x y z
N MET A 1 -0.85 11.64 14.78
CA MET A 1 0.25 10.64 14.73
C MET A 1 -0.28 9.22 14.50
N GLU A 2 -1.42 8.82 15.09
CA GLU A 2 -2.03 7.49 14.86
C GLU A 2 -2.25 7.11 13.38
N LYS A 3 -2.70 8.05 12.54
CA LYS A 3 -2.96 7.76 11.12
C LYS A 3 -1.70 7.42 10.32
N GLU A 4 -0.55 8.02 10.68
CA GLU A 4 0.73 7.76 10.00
C GLU A 4 1.29 6.39 10.37
N GLN A 5 1.11 5.98 11.63
CA GLN A 5 1.47 4.64 12.09
C GLN A 5 0.63 3.55 11.38
N ALA A 6 -0.68 3.75 11.27
CA ALA A 6 -1.55 2.81 10.57
C ALA A 6 -1.18 2.62 9.09
N CYS A 7 -0.73 3.69 8.41
CA CYS A 7 -0.23 3.59 7.03
C CYS A 7 1.06 2.77 6.95
N LEU A 8 1.97 2.97 7.91
CA LEU A 8 3.23 2.24 7.97
C LEU A 8 2.99 0.75 8.24
N ASP A 9 2.08 0.42 9.16
CA ASP A 9 1.68 -0.97 9.43
C ASP A 9 1.07 -1.63 8.19
N ALA A 10 0.17 -0.92 7.49
CA ALA A 10 -0.40 -1.40 6.23
C ALA A 10 0.65 -1.61 5.14
N LEU A 11 1.68 -0.76 5.06
CA LEU A 11 2.79 -0.92 4.12
C LEU A 11 3.65 -2.15 4.48
N ILE A 12 3.92 -2.38 5.77
CA ILE A 12 4.66 -3.55 6.24
C ILE A 12 3.89 -4.82 5.92
N GLU A 13 2.59 -4.83 6.21
CA GLU A 13 1.69 -5.93 5.88
C GLU A 13 1.66 -6.18 4.38
N ALA A 14 1.52 -5.13 3.56
CA ALA A 14 1.52 -5.25 2.11
C ALA A 14 2.85 -5.85 1.59
N ARG A 15 3.98 -5.45 2.19
CA ARG A 15 5.29 -6.00 1.88
C ARG A 15 5.40 -7.46 2.24
N LEU A 16 4.87 -7.89 3.39
CA LEU A 16 4.85 -9.29 3.79
C LEU A 16 3.96 -10.12 2.86
N ALA A 17 2.75 -9.65 2.59
CA ALA A 17 1.79 -10.30 1.69
C ALA A 17 2.32 -10.45 0.26
N ALA A 18 3.02 -9.43 -0.24
CA ALA A 18 3.65 -9.45 -1.55
C ALA A 18 4.88 -10.38 -1.66
N GLY A 19 5.39 -10.93 -0.55
CA GLY A 19 6.63 -11.73 -0.54
C GLY A 19 7.92 -10.91 -0.45
N GLY A 20 7.83 -9.68 0.06
CA GLY A 20 8.96 -8.80 0.37
C GLY A 20 9.09 -7.58 -0.56
N SER A 21 10.01 -6.68 -0.20
CA SER A 21 10.26 -5.43 -0.94
C SER A 21 10.70 -5.68 -2.39
N SER A 22 11.42 -6.78 -2.62
CA SER A 22 11.91 -7.18 -3.95
C SER A 22 10.79 -7.64 -4.88
N ALA A 23 9.75 -8.27 -4.34
CA ALA A 23 8.59 -8.70 -5.11
C ALA A 23 7.77 -7.49 -5.57
N ILE A 24 7.49 -6.55 -4.66
CA ILE A 24 6.85 -5.27 -4.99
C ILE A 24 7.67 -4.51 -6.05
N ALA A 25 8.98 -4.40 -5.84
CA ALA A 25 9.87 -3.72 -6.76
C ALA A 25 9.86 -4.33 -8.18
N ARG A 26 9.85 -5.67 -8.28
CA ARG A 26 9.74 -6.41 -9.55
C ARG A 26 8.40 -6.21 -10.23
N SER A 27 7.30 -6.35 -9.48
CA SER A 27 5.96 -6.20 -10.04
C SER A 27 5.70 -4.79 -10.56
N LEU A 28 6.34 -3.77 -9.96
CA LEU A 28 6.27 -2.39 -10.41
C LEU A 28 7.29 -2.04 -11.51
N GLY A 29 8.12 -2.99 -11.95
CA GLY A 29 8.97 -2.92 -13.15
C GLY A 29 10.16 -1.95 -13.13
N HIS A 30 10.14 -0.90 -12.31
CA HIS A 30 11.11 0.21 -12.38
C HIS A 30 11.65 0.64 -11.00
N LEU A 31 11.49 -0.20 -9.99
CA LEU A 31 11.94 0.12 -8.63
C LEU A 31 13.04 -0.81 -8.17
N THR A 32 13.93 -0.25 -7.35
CA THR A 32 14.85 -1.06 -6.56
C THR A 32 14.16 -1.45 -5.25
N PRO A 33 14.48 -2.61 -4.67
CA PRO A 33 13.97 -3.01 -3.35
C PRO A 33 14.31 -1.99 -2.25
N GLN A 34 15.43 -1.28 -2.37
CA GLN A 34 15.79 -0.17 -1.48
C GLN A 34 14.81 0.99 -1.58
N ALA A 35 14.37 1.37 -2.79
CA ALA A 35 13.38 2.43 -2.94
C ALA A 35 12.07 2.07 -2.21
N VAL A 36 11.63 0.81 -2.30
CA VAL A 36 10.44 0.31 -1.58
C VAL A 36 10.65 0.34 -0.06
N LEU A 37 11.86 0.03 0.42
CA LEU A 37 12.20 0.11 1.86
C LEU A 37 12.21 1.53 2.42
N GLN A 38 12.49 2.54 1.58
CA GLN A 38 12.50 3.94 1.98
C GLN A 38 11.10 4.56 2.02
N TRP A 39 10.06 3.83 1.59
CA TRP A 39 8.69 4.33 1.67
C TRP A 39 8.24 4.43 3.13
N ARG A 40 7.80 5.62 3.53
CA ARG A 40 7.04 5.81 4.77
C ARG A 40 5.54 5.51 4.57
N ALA A 41 5.08 5.67 3.34
CA ALA A 41 3.75 5.29 2.87
C ALA A 41 3.83 4.97 1.36
N VAL A 42 2.86 4.21 0.83
CA VAL A 42 2.83 3.86 -0.59
C VAL A 42 2.60 5.13 -1.44
N PRO A 43 3.40 5.38 -2.50
CA PRO A 43 3.15 6.49 -3.42
C PRO A 43 1.74 6.39 -4.02
N ALA A 44 1.02 7.51 -4.12
CA ALA A 44 -0.39 7.52 -4.55
C ALA A 44 -0.58 6.90 -5.93
N ASP A 45 0.35 7.18 -6.85
CA ASP A 45 0.40 6.65 -8.21
C ASP A 45 0.51 5.10 -8.26
N ARG A 46 1.08 4.48 -7.21
CA ARG A 46 1.39 3.04 -7.17
C ARG A 46 0.51 2.26 -6.20
N VAL A 47 -0.38 2.93 -5.48
CA VAL A 47 -1.27 2.29 -4.51
C VAL A 47 -2.11 1.20 -5.15
N LEU A 48 -2.61 1.42 -6.37
CA LEU A 48 -3.46 0.44 -7.06
C LEU A 48 -2.70 -0.83 -7.42
N ASP A 49 -1.44 -0.70 -7.83
CA ASP A 49 -0.62 -1.87 -8.13
C ASP A 49 -0.22 -2.61 -6.85
N VAL A 50 0.15 -1.88 -5.80
CA VAL A 50 0.44 -2.48 -4.49
C VAL A 50 -0.80 -3.17 -3.92
N GLU A 51 -2.00 -2.61 -4.05
CA GLU A 51 -3.27 -3.25 -3.69
C GLU A 51 -3.45 -4.57 -4.45
N LYS A 52 -3.21 -4.59 -5.77
CA LYS A 52 -3.33 -5.83 -6.57
C LYS A 52 -2.32 -6.91 -6.16
N ILE A 53 -1.08 -6.52 -5.82
CA ILE A 53 -0.01 -7.46 -5.47
C ILE A 53 -0.20 -7.99 -4.04
N SER A 54 -0.56 -7.11 -3.10
CA SER A 54 -0.62 -7.44 -1.68
C SER A 54 -2.00 -7.81 -1.17
N GLY A 55 -3.06 -7.44 -1.89
CA GLY A 55 -4.45 -7.55 -1.43
C GLY A 55 -4.84 -6.53 -0.35
N ILE A 56 -3.95 -5.62 0.04
CA ILE A 56 -4.23 -4.61 1.07
C ILE A 56 -4.94 -3.41 0.45
N SER A 57 -6.07 -3.03 1.05
CA SER A 57 -6.92 -1.96 0.54
C SER A 57 -6.21 -0.60 0.51
N ARG A 58 -6.37 0.12 -0.60
CA ARG A 58 -5.88 1.49 -0.80
C ARG A 58 -6.26 2.48 0.29
N TYR A 59 -7.43 2.30 0.91
CA TYR A 59 -7.91 3.14 2.01
C TYR A 59 -7.09 2.95 3.29
N ARG A 60 -6.43 1.81 3.45
CA ARG A 60 -5.51 1.53 4.57
C ARG A 60 -4.09 2.00 4.25
N LEU A 61 -3.66 1.83 3.01
CA LEU A 61 -2.34 2.24 2.54
C LEU A 61 -2.19 3.76 2.46
N ARG A 62 -3.23 4.45 1.99
CA ARG A 62 -3.28 5.91 1.80
C ARG A 62 -4.66 6.50 2.16
N PRO A 63 -5.07 6.45 3.43
CA PRO A 63 -6.29 7.12 3.91
C PRO A 63 -6.26 8.64 3.72
N ASP A 64 -5.08 9.24 3.56
CA ASP A 64 -4.91 10.66 3.25
C ASP A 64 -5.30 11.01 1.81
N VAL A 65 -5.18 10.06 0.87
CA VAL A 65 -5.55 10.25 -0.54
C VAL A 65 -6.96 9.76 -0.82
N PHE A 66 -7.26 8.54 -0.37
CA PHE A 66 -8.52 7.86 -0.67
C PHE A 66 -9.60 8.09 0.39
N GLY A 67 -9.24 8.72 1.51
CA GLY A 67 -10.16 8.93 2.62
C GLY A 67 -10.42 7.65 3.43
N LEU A 68 -11.51 7.67 4.19
CA LEU A 68 -12.00 6.48 4.86
C LEU A 68 -12.54 5.50 3.82
N ALA A 69 -12.31 4.21 4.03
CA ALA A 69 -12.95 3.19 3.22
C ALA A 69 -14.46 3.46 3.18
N PRO A 70 -15.10 3.41 2.00
CA PRO A 70 -16.54 3.50 1.94
C PRO A 70 -17.07 2.43 2.89
N ARG A 71 -17.90 2.84 3.85
CA ARG A 71 -18.68 1.90 4.65
C ARG A 71 -19.42 1.08 3.61
N SER A 72 -19.16 -0.22 3.56
CA SER A 72 -19.75 -1.14 2.58
C SER A 72 -21.26 -1.13 2.69
N GLU A 73 -21.89 -0.16 2.04
CA GLU A 73 -23.31 -0.02 1.79
C GLU A 73 -23.39 0.76 0.47
N GLU A 74 -22.99 0.11 -0.63
CA GLU A 74 -23.33 0.44 -2.02
C GLU A 74 -22.51 -0.49 -2.93
N ALA A 75 -22.77 -1.79 -2.79
CA ALA A 75 -22.76 -2.69 -3.94
C ALA A 75 -24.24 -2.90 -4.30
N ALA A 76 -24.77 -1.96 -5.09
CA ALA A 76 -26.07 -2.06 -5.76
C ALA A 76 -25.85 -2.51 -7.20
#